data_AF-A0A0H2M4X9-F1
#
_entry.id   AF-A0A0H2M4X9-F1
#
_cell.length_a   1.000
_cell.length_b   1.000
_cell.length_c   1.000
_cell.angle_alpha   90.00
_cell.angle_beta   90.00
_cell.angle_gamma   90.00
#
_symmetry.space_group_name_H-M   'P 1'
#
loop_
_entity.id
_entity.type
_entity.pdbx_description
1 polymer ?
#
loop_
_entity_poly.entity_id
_entity_poly.type
_entity_poly.pdbx_seq_one_letter_code
_entity_poly.pdbx_strand_id
1 'polypeptide(L)' 'MIWDQREFVLKNEQLHHEVDYTPYEGMTLRAWPGVTLSRGEVVWSRDDGFSPMPGRGELLHCGVPTLMPRPA' A
#
# COMPACT_ATOMS: atom_id res chain seq x y z
N MET A 1 0.80 9.03 0.82
CA MET A 1 1.84 7.98 0.88
C MET A 1 3.18 8.66 0.76
N ILE A 2 4.17 8.26 1.57
CA ILE A 2 5.55 8.75 1.52
C ILE A 2 6.37 7.65 0.84
N TRP A 3 7.13 8.05 -0.18
CA TRP A 3 7.89 7.15 -1.04
C TRP A 3 9.38 7.25 -0.73
N ASP A 4 10.03 6.12 -0.53
CA ASP A 4 11.46 6.08 -0.21
C ASP A 4 12.24 5.54 -1.42
N GLN A 5 13.08 6.40 -1.97
CA GLN A 5 13.90 6.11 -3.13
C GLN A 5 15.20 5.41 -2.68
N ARG A 6 15.29 4.12 -3.00
CA ARG A 6 16.44 3.27 -2.69
C ARG A 6 16.55 2.13 -3.69
N GLU A 7 17.77 1.70 -3.97
CA GLU A 7 17.99 0.49 -4.75
C GLU A 7 17.97 -0.75 -3.85
N PHE A 8 17.29 -1.81 -4.27
CA PHE A 8 17.34 -3.12 -3.63
C PHE A 8 16.89 -4.22 -4.61
N VAL A 9 17.28 -5.45 -4.31
CA VAL A 9 16.76 -6.65 -5.00
C VAL A 9 15.56 -7.17 -4.24
N LEU A 10 14.43 -7.33 -4.93
CA LEU A 10 13.19 -7.82 -4.33
C LEU A 10 13.29 -9.30 -3.97
N LYS A 11 12.86 -9.65 -2.76
CA LYS A 11 12.67 -11.03 -2.29
C LYS A 11 11.21 -11.26 -1.91
N ASN A 12 10.74 -12.50 -2.06
CA ASN A 12 9.36 -12.85 -1.70
C ASN A 12 9.05 -12.55 -0.22
N GLU A 13 10.01 -12.83 0.66
CA GLU A 13 9.93 -12.64 2.12
C GLU A 13 9.63 -11.18 2.56
N GLN A 14 9.82 -10.20 1.66
CA GLN A 14 9.56 -8.79 1.94
C GLN A 14 8.09 -8.38 1.72
N LEU A 15 7.26 -9.27 1.16
CA LEU A 15 5.87 -8.98 0.78
C LEU A 15 4.89 -9.54 1.81
N HIS A 16 3.80 -8.83 2.07
CA HIS A 16 2.78 -9.20 3.07
C HIS A 16 1.68 -10.14 2.55
N HIS A 17 1.92 -10.85 1.46
CA HIS A 17 0.94 -11.80 0.92
C HIS A 17 1.05 -13.17 1.60
N GLU A 18 -0.01 -13.95 1.56
CA GLU A 18 -0.06 -15.32 2.12
C GLU A 18 0.29 -16.37 1.04
N VAL A 19 1.32 -16.10 0.24
CA VAL A 19 1.83 -17.01 -0.79
C VAL A 19 3.36 -17.08 -0.73
N ASP A 20 3.91 -18.17 -1.23
CA ASP A 20 5.33 -18.51 -1.16
C ASP A 20 6.13 -18.07 -2.41
N TYR A 21 5.51 -17.35 -3.33
CA TYR A 21 6.15 -16.94 -4.59
C TYR A 21 5.70 -15.56 -5.06
N THR A 22 6.61 -14.86 -5.73
CA THR A 22 6.33 -13.68 -6.54
C THR A 22 7.11 -13.76 -7.85
N PRO A 23 6.49 -13.45 -9.01
CA PRO A 23 7.20 -13.45 -10.29
C PRO A 23 8.26 -12.35 -10.39
N TYR A 24 8.29 -11.44 -9.41
CA TYR A 24 9.18 -10.29 -9.37
C TYR A 24 10.43 -10.52 -8.52
N GLU A 25 10.58 -11.70 -7.91
CA GLU A 25 11.75 -12.02 -7.10
C GLU A 25 13.04 -11.94 -7.92
N GLY A 26 14.08 -11.33 -7.35
CA GLY A 26 15.35 -11.08 -8.03
C GLY A 26 15.38 -9.79 -8.87
N MET A 27 14.25 -9.11 -9.09
CA MET A 27 14.26 -7.82 -9.79
C MET A 27 14.87 -6.72 -8.94
N THR A 28 15.65 -5.83 -9.57
CA THR A 28 16.17 -4.62 -8.91
C THR A 28 15.14 -3.50 -9.01
N LEU A 29 14.71 -3.00 -7.86
CA LEU A 29 13.78 -1.89 -7.75
C LEU A 29 14.48 -0.66 -7.18
N ARG A 30 14.01 0.52 -7.57
CA ARG A 30 14.61 1.81 -7.20
C ARG A 30 13.85 2.57 -6.11
N ALA A 31 12.80 1.95 -5.58
CA ALA A 31 12.07 2.50 -4.46
C ALA A 31 11.21 1.46 -3.74
N TRP A 32 10.91 1.74 -2.49
CA TRP A 32 10.01 0.98 -1.63
C TRP A 32 9.06 1.96 -0.94
N PRO A 33 7.84 1.54 -0.54
CA PRO A 33 7.01 2.36 0.34
C PRO A 33 7.85 2.83 1.55
N GLY A 34 7.69 4.10 1.96
CA GLY A 34 8.30 4.63 3.19
C GLY A 34 7.27 4.69 4.33
N VAL A 35 6.11 5.29 4.04
CA VAL A 35 4.93 5.32 4.92
C VAL A 35 3.65 5.29 4.09
N THR A 36 2.68 4.48 4.51
CA THR A 36 1.33 4.47 3.95
C THR A 36 0.35 5.04 4.97
N LEU A 37 -0.43 6.02 4.53
CA LEU A 37 -1.47 6.66 5.32
C LEU A 37 -2.83 6.27 4.74
N SER A 38 -3.82 6.08 5.61
CA SER A 38 -5.23 5.95 5.24
C SER A 38 -6.04 6.83 6.18
N ARG A 39 -6.90 7.71 5.65
CA ARG A 39 -7.75 8.61 6.47
C ARG A 39 -6.99 9.36 7.60
N GLY A 40 -5.76 9.78 7.33
CA GLY A 40 -4.92 10.53 8.29
C GLY A 40 -4.11 9.66 9.28
N GLU A 41 -4.29 8.35 9.27
CA GLU A 41 -3.57 7.43 10.16
C GLU A 41 -2.51 6.63 9.39
N VAL A 42 -1.37 6.37 10.03
CA VAL A 42 -0.33 5.48 9.50
C VAL A 42 -0.82 4.04 9.60
N VAL A 43 -0.85 3.34 8.47
CA VAL A 43 -1.23 1.91 8.40
C VAL A 43 -0.03 1.00 8.11
N TRP A 44 1.05 1.58 7.59
CA TRP A 44 2.29 0.89 7.31
C TRP A 44 3.45 1.88 7.36
N SER A 45 4.56 1.51 7.98
CA SER A 45 5.83 2.23 7.89
C SER A 45 6.96 1.21 7.65
N ARG A 46 8.08 1.69 7.11
CA ARG A 46 9.28 0.84 6.98
C ARG A 46 9.81 0.39 8.34
N ASP A 47 9.76 1.26 9.33
CA ASP A 47 10.41 1.05 10.63
C ASP A 47 9.58 0.17 11.57
N ASP A 48 8.24 0.32 11.52
CA ASP A 48 7.30 -0.40 12.40
C ASP A 48 6.57 -1.55 11.66
N GLY A 49 6.71 -1.63 10.35
CA GLY A 49 6.03 -2.62 9.52
C GLY A 49 4.54 -2.32 9.34
N PHE A 50 3.75 -3.39 9.16
CA PHE A 50 2.31 -3.29 8.98
C PHE A 50 1.58 -3.29 10.34
N SER A 51 0.68 -2.33 10.53
CA SER A 51 -0.19 -2.26 11.71
C SER A 51 -1.63 -2.65 11.33
N PRO A 52 -1.99 -3.94 11.40
CA PRO A 52 -3.32 -4.40 11.00
C PRO A 52 -4.39 -3.91 11.98
N MET A 53 -5.48 -3.37 11.43
CA MET A 53 -6.71 -3.12 12.18
C MET A 53 -7.89 -3.70 11.39
N PRO A 54 -8.16 -5.01 11.54
CA PRO A 54 -9.27 -5.67 10.84
C PRO A 54 -10.59 -4.94 11.07
N GLY A 55 -11.39 -4.76 10.02
CA GLY A 55 -12.66 -4.02 10.09
C GLY A 55 -12.54 -2.49 10.02
N ARG A 56 -11.33 -1.92 9.97
CA ARG A 56 -11.13 -0.47 9.79
C ARG A 56 -11.58 0.06 8.42
N GLY A 57 -11.52 -0.80 7.39
CA GLY A 57 -11.91 -0.43 6.04
C GLY A 57 -13.40 -0.11 5.97
N GLU A 58 -13.76 0.91 5.20
CA GLU A 58 -15.16 1.30 4.96
C GLU A 58 -15.54 1.03 3.51
N LEU A 59 -16.79 0.60 3.27
CA LEU A 59 -17.32 0.46 1.93
C LEU A 59 -17.54 1.85 1.31
N LEU A 60 -16.79 2.17 0.26
CA LEU A 60 -17.06 3.34 -0.55
C LEU A 60 -18.08 2.96 -1.63
N HIS A 61 -19.33 3.38 -1.43
CA HIS A 61 -20.38 3.16 -2.42
C HIS A 61 -20.06 3.89 -3.73
N CYS A 62 -20.08 3.14 -4.83
CA CYS A 62 -20.03 3.73 -6.16
C CYS A 62 -21.37 4.39 -6.45
N GLY A 63 -21.37 5.71 -6.69
CA GLY A 63 -22.56 6.42 -7.12
C GLY A 63 -22.87 6.19 -8.60
N VAL A 64 -23.94 6.81 -9.10
CA VAL A 64 -24.17 6.88 -10.54
C VAL A 64 -23.03 7.65 -11.22
N PRO A 65 -22.49 7.16 -12.36
CA PRO A 65 -21.53 7.93 -13.14
C PRO A 65 -22.12 9.28 -13.51
N THR A 66 -21.34 10.35 -13.29
CA THR A 66 -21.76 11.71 -13.60
C THR A 66 -20.57 12.44 -14.21
N LEU A 67 -20.84 13.29 -15.20
CA LEU A 67 -19.85 14.22 -15.74
C LEU A 67 -19.66 15.44 -14.82
N MET A 68 -20.65 15.71 -13.98
CA MET A 68 -20.62 16.83 -13.03
C MET A 68 -20.14 16.37 -11.66
N PRO A 69 -19.26 17.12 -10.98
CA PRO A 69 -18.84 16.81 -9.61
C PRO A 69 -20.04 16.87 -8.65
N ARG A 70 -19.94 16.10 -7.57
CA ARG A 70 -20.96 16.10 -6.51
C ARG A 70 -20.95 17.49 -5.83
N PRO A 71 -22.10 18.16 -5.65
CA PRO A 71 -22.15 19.44 -4.94
C PRO A 71 -21.63 19.28 -3.51
N ALA A 72 -20.99 20.35 -2.99
CA ALA A 72 -20.39 20.40 -1.67
C ALA A 72 -21.41 20.30 -0.54
#